data_AF-A0A978S7A9-F1
#
_entry.id   AF-A0A978S7A9-F1
#
_cell.length_a   1.000
_cell.length_b   1.000
_cell.length_c   1.000
_cell.angle_alpha   90.00
_cell.angle_beta   90.00
_cell.angle_gamma   90.00
#
_symmetry.space_group_name_H-M   'P 1'
#
loop_
_entity.id
_entity.type
_entity.pdbx_description
1 polymer ?
#
loop_
_entity_poly.entity_id
_entity_poly.type
_entity_poly.pdbx_seq_one_letter_code
_entity_poly.pdbx_strand_id
1 'polypeptide(L)'
;MQNLLTYPHLLLFAYHKSDNSSWEDLRKSLAIADNSQNDFDGFKYHKSDGFYHCNQMGDSQGLLVGLATAENSTDISELAKFYQEKLCNVQGNLGRTWLILGYGDMEEKNAKTAYETVTGKTAPNLHSGQFLDGNWWEIWQPLEGDTYVVCIFPNKESLEAIGKFFFDLMWLFYYRHKMIWAYGESRKLKNALVKEDVFPKLDNLPTFKVSTRSWNVQNDKDFQELRQQLAESLIKLPKHTVLVEALGVQLQTLRTNLAAYDKRYERMQGKLGEGQKLKIFGDFREKILPGHEAHIDQDYLSLSPGLRVRQSYIDALSGFVEVSIAARERRIENAIAGGGIGIGVASASASAMANFSQTMFRLPQQDPNTNELNLQNAWANYGIILGISLGLGFGLGWRVWKHLNKKRRV
;
A
#
# COMPACT_ATOMS: atom_id res chain seq x y z
N MET A 1 35.70 -25.39 9.55
CA MET A 1 34.62 -24.38 9.60
C MET A 1 34.08 -24.41 11.02
N GLN A 2 34.18 -23.31 11.76
CA GLN A 2 33.76 -23.22 13.16
C GLN A 2 32.23 -23.35 13.27
N ASN A 3 31.78 -24.06 14.31
CA ASN A 3 30.37 -24.39 14.58
C ASN A 3 29.48 -23.14 14.55
N LEU A 4 28.58 -23.09 13.57
CA LEU A 4 27.78 -21.91 13.24
C LEU A 4 26.43 -21.87 13.94
N LEU A 5 25.73 -23.01 13.91
CA LEU A 5 24.46 -23.27 14.55
C LEU A 5 24.44 -24.75 14.89
N THR A 6 23.93 -25.09 16.06
CA THR A 6 23.63 -26.47 16.41
C THR A 6 22.15 -26.71 16.19
N TYR A 7 21.81 -27.88 15.62
CA TYR A 7 20.46 -28.26 15.24
C TYR A 7 19.79 -27.19 14.36
N PRO A 8 20.38 -26.85 13.20
CA PRO A 8 19.83 -25.83 12.33
C PRO A 8 18.49 -26.24 11.72
N HIS A 9 17.60 -25.26 11.59
CA HIS A 9 16.30 -25.37 10.92
C HIS A 9 16.17 -24.29 9.85
N LEU A 10 15.47 -24.62 8.77
CA LEU A 10 15.05 -23.66 7.75
C LEU A 10 13.53 -23.73 7.63
N LEU A 11 12.86 -22.59 7.80
CA LEU A 11 11.43 -22.47 7.62
C LEU A 11 11.12 -21.40 6.57
N LEU A 12 10.10 -21.67 5.76
CA LEU A 12 9.51 -20.76 4.81
C LEU A 12 8.06 -20.51 5.21
N PHE A 13 7.73 -19.25 5.43
CA PHE A 13 6.38 -18.73 5.49
C PHE A 13 6.09 -18.01 4.18
N ALA A 14 5.18 -18.53 3.35
CA ALA A 14 4.84 -17.91 2.07
C ALA A 14 3.34 -17.61 2.00
N TYR A 15 2.99 -16.51 1.34
CA TYR A 15 1.61 -16.06 1.26
C TYR A 15 1.22 -15.73 -0.17
N HIS A 16 0.02 -16.17 -0.54
CA HIS A 16 -0.52 -15.93 -1.87
C HIS A 16 -1.95 -15.39 -1.78
N LYS A 17 -2.22 -14.34 -2.55
CA LYS A 17 -3.55 -13.74 -2.73
C LYS A 17 -4.26 -14.45 -3.89
N SER A 18 -5.51 -14.86 -3.70
CA SER A 18 -6.37 -15.65 -4.63
C SER A 18 -6.26 -17.18 -4.55
N ASP A 19 -7.33 -17.85 -5.00
CA ASP A 19 -7.56 -19.31 -4.95
C ASP A 19 -6.71 -20.14 -5.93
N ASN A 20 -5.83 -19.51 -6.72
CA ASN A 20 -5.08 -20.17 -7.80
C ASN A 20 -3.63 -20.56 -7.47
N SER A 21 -3.19 -20.48 -6.22
CA SER A 21 -1.91 -21.07 -5.82
C SER A 21 -2.11 -22.50 -5.35
N SER A 22 -1.94 -23.47 -6.25
CA SER A 22 -1.82 -24.85 -5.82
C SER A 22 -0.40 -25.05 -5.29
N TRP A 23 -0.21 -24.88 -3.97
CA TRP A 23 0.98 -25.37 -3.24
C TRP A 23 1.21 -26.87 -3.42
N GLU A 24 0.25 -27.53 -4.06
CA GLU A 24 0.24 -28.90 -4.52
C GLU A 24 1.49 -29.32 -5.29
N ASP A 25 2.05 -28.47 -6.16
CA ASP A 25 3.27 -28.83 -6.89
C ASP A 25 4.46 -29.00 -5.93
N LEU A 26 4.59 -28.10 -4.95
CA LEU A 26 5.58 -28.23 -3.89
C LEU A 26 5.29 -29.47 -3.05
N ARG A 27 4.04 -29.65 -2.62
CA ARG A 27 3.61 -30.80 -1.80
C ARG A 27 3.96 -32.14 -2.46
N LYS A 28 3.63 -32.28 -3.75
CA LYS A 28 3.98 -33.45 -4.57
C LYS A 28 5.50 -33.63 -4.67
N SER A 29 6.25 -32.54 -4.86
CA SER A 29 7.71 -32.60 -4.93
C SER A 29 8.39 -33.01 -3.61
N LEU A 30 7.67 -32.89 -2.49
CA LEU A 30 8.05 -33.34 -1.15
C LEU A 30 7.50 -34.75 -0.82
N ALA A 31 6.80 -35.38 -1.78
CA ALA A 31 6.17 -36.70 -1.64
C ALA A 31 5.19 -36.81 -0.46
N ILE A 32 4.44 -35.74 -0.18
CA ILE A 32 3.43 -35.70 0.89
C ILE A 32 2.11 -36.23 0.33
N ALA A 33 1.45 -37.12 1.08
CA ALA A 33 0.21 -37.78 0.66
C ALA A 33 -1.01 -36.85 0.67
N ASP A 34 -2.05 -37.23 -0.09
CA ASP A 34 -3.19 -36.36 -0.37
C ASP A 34 -4.09 -36.04 0.84
N ASN A 35 -4.07 -36.90 1.87
CA ASN A 35 -5.09 -36.98 2.91
C ASN A 35 -4.55 -36.69 4.31
N SER A 36 -4.14 -35.46 4.57
CA SER A 36 -3.75 -35.07 5.90
C SER A 36 -4.90 -34.52 6.74
N GLN A 37 -5.07 -35.09 7.93
CA GLN A 37 -5.96 -34.58 8.97
C GLN A 37 -5.20 -33.89 10.11
N ASN A 38 -3.87 -33.85 10.05
CA ASN A 38 -3.02 -33.27 11.08
C ASN A 38 -2.73 -31.80 10.81
N ASP A 39 -2.47 -31.04 11.88
CA ASP A 39 -2.02 -29.65 11.78
C ASP A 39 -0.69 -29.51 11.03
N PHE A 40 0.13 -30.57 10.93
CA PHE A 40 1.37 -30.59 10.15
C PHE A 40 1.59 -31.94 9.47
N ASP A 41 2.02 -31.89 8.22
CA ASP A 41 2.41 -33.06 7.43
C ASP A 41 3.91 -33.27 7.43
N GLY A 42 4.34 -34.34 8.09
CA GLY A 42 5.74 -34.73 8.12
C GLY A 42 6.23 -35.30 6.78
N PHE A 43 7.45 -34.93 6.38
CA PHE A 43 8.17 -35.54 5.26
C PHE A 43 9.64 -35.77 5.61
N LYS A 44 10.31 -36.61 4.82
CA LYS A 44 11.76 -36.83 4.93
C LYS A 44 12.45 -36.24 3.71
N TYR A 45 13.55 -35.52 3.93
CA TYR A 45 14.44 -35.07 2.87
C TYR A 45 15.86 -35.50 3.24
N HIS A 46 16.41 -36.45 2.48
CA HIS A 46 17.67 -37.14 2.82
C HIS A 46 17.70 -37.67 4.27
N LYS A 47 18.46 -37.03 5.16
CA LYS A 47 18.61 -37.41 6.58
C LYS A 47 17.87 -36.48 7.53
N SER A 48 17.16 -35.50 6.97
CA SER A 48 16.47 -34.44 7.69
C SER A 48 14.96 -34.63 7.72
N ASP A 49 14.36 -34.08 8.77
CA ASP A 49 12.93 -34.19 9.04
C ASP A 49 12.28 -32.86 8.72
N GLY A 50 11.25 -32.92 7.88
CA GLY A 50 10.53 -31.74 7.44
C GLY A 50 9.05 -31.81 7.80
N PHE A 51 8.42 -30.64 7.74
CA PHE A 51 6.99 -30.52 7.88
C PHE A 51 6.41 -29.51 6.89
N TYR A 52 5.15 -29.72 6.54
CA TYR A 52 4.41 -28.89 5.61
C TYR A 52 3.04 -28.58 6.19
N HIS A 53 2.58 -27.35 6.01
CA HIS A 53 1.26 -26.92 6.41
C HIS A 53 0.74 -25.84 5.46
N CYS A 54 -0.52 -25.96 5.07
CA CYS A 54 -1.25 -24.95 4.34
C CYS A 54 -2.50 -24.55 5.08
N ASN A 55 -2.82 -23.24 5.06
CA ASN A 55 -4.01 -22.73 5.72
C ASN A 55 -4.66 -21.61 4.92
N GLN A 56 -5.99 -21.56 4.95
CA GLN A 56 -6.74 -20.44 4.41
C GLN A 56 -6.71 -19.28 5.41
N MET A 57 -6.37 -18.08 4.93
CA MET A 57 -6.21 -16.86 5.72
C MET A 57 -7.12 -15.73 5.22
N GLY A 58 -8.42 -16.02 5.14
CA GLY A 58 -9.40 -15.11 4.53
C GLY A 58 -9.36 -15.20 3.01
N ASP A 59 -8.95 -14.11 2.34
CA ASP A 59 -8.82 -14.00 0.87
C ASP A 59 -7.47 -14.52 0.31
N SER A 60 -6.68 -15.14 1.18
CA SER A 60 -5.30 -15.54 0.90
C SER A 60 -5.03 -16.94 1.44
N GLN A 61 -3.99 -17.58 0.92
CA GLN A 61 -3.47 -18.84 1.41
C GLN A 61 -2.09 -18.63 2.04
N GLY A 62 -1.86 -19.25 3.19
CA GLY A 62 -0.57 -19.33 3.85
C GLY A 62 0.04 -20.71 3.68
N LEU A 63 1.34 -20.75 3.41
CA LEU A 63 2.18 -21.93 3.36
C LEU A 63 3.23 -21.81 4.46
N LEU A 64 3.41 -22.88 5.23
CA LEU A 64 4.49 -23.05 6.17
C LEU A 64 5.20 -24.38 5.86
N VAL A 65 6.47 -24.31 5.48
CA VAL A 65 7.32 -25.48 5.27
C VAL A 65 8.56 -25.35 6.12
N GLY A 66 8.92 -26.40 6.85
CA GLY A 66 10.14 -26.45 7.64
C GLY A 66 10.97 -27.68 7.34
N LEU A 67 12.29 -27.56 7.51
CA LEU A 67 13.24 -28.66 7.50
C LEU A 67 14.21 -28.49 8.67
N ALA A 68 14.42 -29.57 9.44
CA ALA A 68 15.34 -29.65 10.56
C ALA A 68 16.39 -30.72 10.27
N THR A 69 17.66 -30.41 10.49
CA THR A 69 18.73 -31.42 10.41
C THR A 69 18.68 -32.38 11.59
N ALA A 70 19.50 -33.44 11.59
CA ALA A 70 19.65 -34.29 12.77
C ALA A 70 20.01 -33.49 14.04
N GLU A 71 19.52 -33.95 15.19
CA GLU A 71 19.85 -33.33 16.48
C GLU A 71 21.39 -33.28 16.68
N ASN A 72 21.89 -32.18 17.25
CA ASN A 72 23.32 -31.91 17.44
C ASN A 72 24.15 -31.74 16.16
N SER A 73 23.55 -31.82 14.96
CA SER A 73 24.26 -31.48 13.73
C SER A 73 24.61 -29.99 13.71
N THR A 74 25.79 -29.67 13.20
CA THR A 74 26.19 -28.30 12.87
C THR A 74 26.31 -28.08 11.36
N ASP A 75 25.97 -29.10 10.56
CA ASP A 75 26.03 -29.03 9.11
C ASP A 75 24.75 -28.39 8.56
N ILE A 76 24.88 -27.15 8.09
CA ILE A 76 23.79 -26.39 7.47
C ILE A 76 23.68 -26.63 5.95
N SER A 77 24.62 -27.38 5.36
CA SER A 77 24.70 -27.59 3.91
C SER A 77 23.48 -28.30 3.34
N GLU A 78 22.87 -29.19 4.13
CA GLU A 78 21.62 -29.87 3.74
C GLU A 78 20.44 -28.89 3.63
N LEU A 79 20.37 -27.89 4.51
CA LEU A 79 19.37 -26.83 4.42
C LEU A 79 19.60 -25.93 3.21
N ALA A 80 20.86 -25.63 2.89
CA ALA A 80 21.22 -24.86 1.70
C ALA A 80 20.79 -25.60 0.42
N LYS A 81 21.04 -26.92 0.34
CA LYS A 81 20.56 -27.75 -0.79
C LYS A 81 19.05 -27.75 -0.88
N PHE A 82 18.35 -27.95 0.24
CA PHE A 82 16.89 -27.91 0.26
C PHE A 82 16.33 -26.57 -0.20
N TYR A 83 16.92 -25.47 0.26
CA TYR A 83 16.59 -24.12 -0.20
C TYR A 83 16.72 -24.00 -1.71
N GLN A 84 17.88 -24.38 -2.28
CA GLN A 84 18.14 -24.24 -3.73
C GLN A 84 17.30 -25.20 -4.59
N GLU A 85 17.06 -26.43 -4.14
CA GLU A 85 16.38 -27.45 -4.95
C GLU A 85 14.86 -27.38 -4.85
N LYS A 86 14.32 -27.01 -3.68
CA LYS A 86 12.88 -27.13 -3.39
C LYS A 86 12.20 -25.80 -3.14
N LEU A 87 12.86 -24.85 -2.47
CA LEU A 87 12.17 -23.66 -1.95
C LEU A 87 12.41 -22.37 -2.75
N CYS A 88 13.55 -22.21 -3.42
CA CYS A 88 13.95 -20.93 -4.04
C CYS A 88 12.92 -20.38 -5.05
N ASN A 89 12.22 -21.28 -5.75
CA ASN A 89 11.22 -20.98 -6.77
C ASN A 89 9.78 -20.95 -6.25
N VAL A 90 9.56 -21.23 -4.95
CA VAL A 90 8.23 -21.18 -4.35
C VAL A 90 7.75 -19.73 -4.40
N GLN A 91 6.66 -19.50 -5.13
CA GLN A 91 6.09 -18.17 -5.26
C GLN A 91 5.36 -17.76 -3.99
N GLY A 92 5.29 -16.46 -3.73
CA GLY A 92 4.50 -15.87 -2.66
C GLY A 92 4.17 -14.44 -3.07
N ASN A 93 3.12 -14.28 -3.89
CA ASN A 93 2.81 -12.99 -4.53
C ASN A 93 2.48 -11.86 -3.52
N LEU A 94 2.15 -12.24 -2.28
CA LEU A 94 1.92 -11.31 -1.19
C LEU A 94 3.19 -11.07 -0.37
N GLY A 95 4.02 -12.10 -0.23
CA GLY A 95 5.34 -12.03 0.41
C GLY A 95 5.81 -13.38 0.94
N ARG A 96 7.08 -13.43 1.33
CA ARG A 96 7.74 -14.59 1.92
C ARG A 96 8.59 -14.18 3.11
N THR A 97 8.59 -14.99 4.16
CA THR A 97 9.52 -14.87 5.28
C THR A 97 10.28 -16.16 5.44
N TRP A 98 11.60 -16.05 5.36
CA TRP A 98 12.55 -17.12 5.61
C TRP A 98 13.05 -17.02 7.04
N LEU A 99 13.03 -18.14 7.75
CA LEU A 99 13.46 -18.20 9.14
C LEU A 99 14.52 -19.30 9.28
N ILE A 100 15.75 -18.89 9.57
CA ILE A 100 16.87 -19.79 9.84
C ILE A 100 17.06 -19.83 11.36
N LEU A 101 16.90 -21.01 11.97
CA LEU A 101 16.96 -21.17 13.42
C LEU A 101 18.09 -22.13 13.80
N GLY A 102 18.60 -21.99 15.01
CA GLY A 102 19.46 -22.97 15.66
C GLY A 102 19.82 -22.50 17.06
N TYR A 103 20.58 -23.29 17.81
CA TYR A 103 21.13 -22.84 19.09
C TYR A 103 22.67 -22.83 19.08
N GLY A 104 23.25 -21.97 19.90
CA GLY A 104 24.70 -21.82 20.00
C GLY A 104 25.11 -20.41 20.39
N ASP A 105 26.26 -19.99 19.88
CA ASP A 105 26.82 -18.67 20.16
C ASP A 105 26.03 -17.56 19.44
N MET A 106 25.37 -16.70 20.22
CA MET A 106 24.40 -15.70 19.77
C MET A 106 25.06 -14.40 19.27
N GLU A 107 26.16 -14.54 18.51
CA GLU A 107 26.86 -13.44 17.88
C GLU A 107 26.36 -13.16 16.45
N GLU A 108 26.33 -11.87 16.07
CA GLU A 108 25.88 -11.43 14.74
C GLU A 108 26.70 -12.07 13.60
N LYS A 109 27.99 -12.34 13.81
CA LYS A 109 28.86 -12.99 12.82
C LYS A 109 28.32 -14.38 12.43
N ASN A 110 27.80 -15.14 13.41
CA ASN A 110 27.27 -16.48 13.18
C ASN A 110 25.94 -16.39 12.41
N ALA A 111 25.12 -15.37 12.71
CA ALA A 111 23.89 -15.11 11.98
C ALA A 111 24.15 -14.76 10.50
N LYS A 112 25.15 -13.90 10.23
CA LYS A 112 25.57 -13.55 8.85
C LYS A 112 26.01 -14.79 8.08
N THR A 113 26.90 -15.58 8.66
CA THR A 113 27.42 -16.76 7.95
C THR A 113 26.35 -17.83 7.77
N ALA A 114 25.39 -18.00 8.69
CA ALA A 114 24.25 -18.89 8.50
C ALA A 114 23.38 -18.45 7.30
N TYR A 115 23.06 -17.15 7.22
CA TYR A 115 22.36 -16.57 6.07
C TYR A 115 23.11 -16.77 4.76
N GLU A 116 24.42 -16.46 4.74
CA GLU A 116 25.27 -16.57 3.56
C GLU A 116 25.37 -18.02 3.08
N THR A 117 25.45 -18.98 4.00
CA THR A 117 25.56 -20.40 3.65
C THR A 117 24.26 -20.93 3.06
N VAL A 118 23.09 -20.57 3.61
CA VAL A 118 21.79 -21.04 3.10
C VAL A 118 21.46 -20.38 1.77
N THR A 119 21.63 -19.07 1.67
CA THR A 119 21.16 -18.29 0.51
C THR A 119 22.18 -18.19 -0.61
N GLY A 120 23.48 -18.37 -0.31
CA GLY A 120 24.58 -18.10 -1.23
C GLY A 120 24.83 -16.60 -1.49
N LYS A 121 24.18 -15.71 -0.74
CA LYS A 121 24.26 -14.24 -0.91
C LYS A 121 25.01 -13.63 0.27
N THR A 122 25.81 -12.58 0.03
CA THR A 122 26.47 -11.81 1.09
C THR A 122 25.46 -11.17 2.04
N ALA A 123 25.71 -11.25 3.35
CA ALA A 123 24.82 -10.68 4.35
C ALA A 123 24.85 -9.14 4.32
N PRO A 124 23.70 -8.47 4.23
CA PRO A 124 23.63 -7.02 4.38
C PRO A 124 23.71 -6.61 5.87
N ASN A 125 23.43 -5.35 6.16
CA ASN A 125 23.26 -4.88 7.54
C ASN A 125 22.05 -5.57 8.18
N LEU A 126 22.26 -6.09 9.39
CA LEU A 126 21.26 -6.84 10.14
C LEU A 126 20.59 -5.92 11.17
N HIS A 127 19.26 -5.96 11.23
CA HIS A 127 18.50 -5.32 12.29
C HIS A 127 18.33 -6.31 13.44
N SER A 128 18.93 -6.02 14.59
CA SER A 128 18.90 -6.92 15.75
C SER A 128 17.64 -6.74 16.61
N GLY A 129 17.20 -7.83 17.20
CA GLY A 129 16.13 -7.85 18.18
C GLY A 129 16.15 -9.15 19.00
N GLN A 130 15.17 -9.32 19.87
CA GLN A 130 15.09 -10.46 20.80
C GLN A 130 13.67 -11.01 20.86
N PHE A 131 13.57 -12.33 21.04
CA PHE A 131 12.33 -13.08 21.30
C PHE A 131 12.67 -14.48 21.87
N LEU A 132 11.93 -14.92 22.92
CA LEU A 132 12.13 -16.20 23.62
C LEU A 132 13.59 -16.48 24.02
N ASP A 133 14.27 -15.47 24.56
CA ASP A 133 15.69 -15.53 24.97
C ASP A 133 16.70 -15.73 23.83
N GLY A 134 16.24 -15.86 22.58
CA GLY A 134 17.09 -15.87 21.39
C GLY A 134 17.40 -14.46 20.88
N ASN A 135 18.56 -14.32 20.25
CA ASN A 135 18.88 -13.16 19.44
C ASN A 135 18.38 -13.37 18.00
N TRP A 136 17.70 -12.36 17.49
CA TRP A 136 17.08 -12.37 16.17
C TRP A 136 17.72 -11.28 15.32
N TRP A 137 18.03 -11.60 14.08
CA TRP A 137 18.57 -10.68 13.11
C TRP A 137 17.73 -10.70 11.87
N GLU A 138 17.21 -9.53 11.53
CA GLU A 138 16.36 -9.36 10.38
C GLU A 138 17.06 -8.63 9.25
N ILE A 139 16.89 -9.17 8.04
CA ILE A 139 17.34 -8.57 6.80
C ILE A 139 16.12 -7.96 6.12
N TRP A 140 16.05 -6.64 6.16
CA TRP A 140 15.02 -5.89 5.45
C TRP A 140 15.51 -5.62 4.03
N GLN A 141 14.86 -6.23 3.05
CA GLN A 141 14.96 -5.80 1.66
C GLN A 141 13.72 -5.00 1.34
N PRO A 142 13.78 -3.65 1.39
CA PRO A 142 12.62 -2.83 1.09
C PRO A 142 12.19 -3.13 -0.35
N LEU A 143 10.94 -3.57 -0.51
CA LEU A 143 10.19 -3.70 -1.76
C LEU A 143 10.29 -5.04 -2.52
N GLU A 144 11.13 -6.00 -2.13
CA GLU A 144 11.26 -7.29 -2.86
C GLU A 144 10.43 -8.46 -2.28
N GLY A 145 9.55 -8.20 -1.30
CA GLY A 145 8.58 -9.18 -0.79
C GLY A 145 9.17 -10.30 0.09
N ASP A 146 10.48 -10.51 0.03
CA ASP A 146 11.20 -11.46 0.86
C ASP A 146 11.75 -10.80 2.13
N THR A 147 11.53 -11.46 3.26
CA THR A 147 12.14 -11.13 4.54
C THR A 147 12.97 -12.32 5.00
N TYR A 148 14.22 -12.09 5.41
CA TYR A 148 15.05 -13.14 5.99
C TYR A 148 15.28 -12.82 7.46
N VAL A 149 15.07 -13.82 8.31
CA VAL A 149 15.27 -13.74 9.74
C VAL A 149 16.19 -14.88 10.14
N VAL A 150 17.28 -14.57 10.82
CA VAL A 150 18.16 -15.56 11.45
C VAL A 150 18.00 -15.45 12.95
N CYS A 151 17.77 -16.56 13.63
CA CYS A 151 17.60 -16.60 15.08
C CYS A 151 18.53 -17.62 15.69
N ILE A 152 19.30 -17.18 16.67
CA ILE A 152 20.19 -18.04 17.44
C ILE A 152 19.69 -18.04 18.88
N PHE A 153 19.37 -19.23 19.36
CA PHE A 153 18.94 -19.47 20.73
C PHE A 153 20.12 -19.88 21.62
N PRO A 154 20.03 -19.64 22.94
CA PRO A 154 21.09 -20.04 23.86
C PRO A 154 21.19 -21.57 24.02
N ASN A 155 20.08 -22.29 23.88
CA ASN A 155 20.00 -23.73 24.10
C ASN A 155 18.86 -24.39 23.32
N LYS A 156 18.83 -25.73 23.35
CA LYS A 156 17.83 -26.56 22.66
C LYS A 156 16.42 -26.28 23.17
N GLU A 157 16.26 -26.12 24.48
CA GLU A 157 14.96 -25.90 25.11
C GLU A 157 14.29 -24.59 24.62
N SER A 158 15.09 -23.53 24.48
CA SER A 158 14.61 -22.24 23.95
C SER A 158 14.28 -22.32 22.46
N LEU A 159 15.08 -23.07 21.69
CA LEU A 159 14.79 -23.34 20.29
C LEU A 159 13.48 -24.12 20.15
N GLU A 160 13.25 -25.18 20.92
CA GLU A 160 12.01 -25.96 20.84
C GLU A 160 10.78 -25.15 21.29
N ALA A 161 10.95 -24.21 22.22
CA ALA A 161 9.88 -23.33 22.67
C ALA A 161 9.28 -22.48 21.53
N ILE A 162 10.07 -22.14 20.49
CA ILE A 162 9.56 -21.37 19.33
C ILE A 162 8.47 -22.12 18.56
N GLY A 163 8.46 -23.46 18.61
CA GLY A 163 7.47 -24.28 17.91
C GLY A 163 6.04 -23.96 18.33
N LYS A 164 5.85 -23.55 19.60
CA LYS A 164 4.56 -23.12 20.15
C LYS A 164 4.03 -21.81 19.52
N PHE A 165 4.88 -21.09 18.81
CA PHE A 165 4.59 -19.80 18.20
C PHE A 165 4.56 -19.84 16.67
N PHE A 166 4.84 -20.97 16.00
CA PHE A 166 4.82 -21.02 14.53
C PHE A 166 3.51 -20.55 13.93
N PHE A 167 2.37 -20.93 14.50
CA PHE A 167 1.08 -20.41 14.06
C PHE A 167 0.93 -18.90 14.28
N ASP A 168 1.40 -18.39 15.41
CA ASP A 168 1.32 -16.94 15.68
C ASP A 168 2.24 -16.15 14.76
N LEU A 169 3.46 -16.63 14.52
CA LEU A 169 4.41 -16.08 13.56
C LEU A 169 3.83 -16.11 12.14
N MET A 170 3.18 -17.20 11.74
CA MET A 170 2.54 -17.32 10.44
C MET A 170 1.46 -16.24 10.24
N TRP A 171 0.64 -15.95 11.25
CA TRP A 171 -0.34 -14.86 11.18
C TRP A 171 0.31 -13.48 11.26
N LEU A 172 1.33 -13.31 12.09
CA LEU A 172 2.02 -12.04 12.27
C LEU A 172 2.73 -11.59 10.98
N PHE A 173 3.46 -12.50 10.34
CA PHE A 173 4.12 -12.26 9.06
C PHE A 173 3.11 -12.05 7.93
N TYR A 174 1.97 -12.77 7.95
CA TYR A 174 0.89 -12.53 6.98
C TYR A 174 0.40 -11.09 7.00
N TYR A 175 0.04 -10.57 8.19
CA TYR A 175 -0.44 -9.18 8.32
C TYR A 175 0.64 -8.17 7.91
N ARG A 176 1.90 -8.44 8.27
CA ARG A 176 3.04 -7.64 7.83
C ARG A 176 3.14 -7.56 6.31
N HIS A 177 3.10 -8.70 5.62
CA HIS A 177 3.17 -8.77 4.17
C HIS A 177 1.95 -8.10 3.50
N LYS A 178 0.73 -8.27 4.06
CA LYS A 178 -0.45 -7.50 3.62
C LYS A 178 -0.24 -6.00 3.67
N MET A 179 0.37 -5.48 4.75
CA MET A 179 0.64 -4.05 4.90
C MET A 179 1.71 -3.56 3.91
N ILE A 180 2.81 -4.30 3.75
CA ILE A 180 3.86 -3.98 2.76
C ILE A 180 3.29 -4.01 1.33
N TRP A 181 2.48 -5.02 1.01
CA TRP A 181 1.81 -5.15 -0.28
C TRP A 181 0.85 -3.97 -0.53
N ALA A 182 -0.01 -3.63 0.43
CA ALA A 182 -0.95 -2.51 0.31
C ALA A 182 -0.22 -1.18 0.08
N TYR A 183 0.90 -0.98 0.78
CA TYR A 183 1.77 0.17 0.54
C TYR A 183 2.38 0.15 -0.87
N GLY A 184 2.94 -0.98 -1.31
CA GLY A 184 3.47 -1.15 -2.66
C GLY A 184 2.43 -0.85 -3.75
N GLU A 185 1.21 -1.36 -3.62
CA GLU A 185 0.10 -1.07 -4.53
C GLU A 185 -0.28 0.40 -4.50
N SER A 186 -0.31 1.04 -3.32
CA SER A 186 -0.56 2.49 -3.24
C SER A 186 0.46 3.30 -4.04
N ARG A 187 1.75 2.88 -4.04
CA ARG A 187 2.79 3.55 -4.83
C ARG A 187 2.57 3.36 -6.32
N LYS A 188 2.15 2.16 -6.76
CA LYS A 188 1.79 1.88 -8.15
C LYS A 188 0.60 2.73 -8.60
N LEU A 189 -0.45 2.81 -7.77
CA LEU A 189 -1.64 3.64 -8.02
C LEU A 189 -1.29 5.12 -8.11
N LYS A 190 -0.45 5.63 -7.20
CA LYS A 190 0.07 7.00 -7.28
C LYS A 190 0.84 7.24 -8.58
N ASN A 191 1.72 6.32 -8.95
CA ASN A 191 2.47 6.43 -10.20
C ASN A 191 1.55 6.42 -11.43
N ALA A 192 0.47 5.63 -11.42
CA ALA A 192 -0.55 5.65 -12.48
C ALA A 192 -1.27 7.00 -12.53
N LEU A 193 -1.69 7.54 -11.38
CA LEU A 193 -2.33 8.86 -11.27
C LEU A 193 -1.43 10.00 -11.80
N VAL A 194 -0.11 9.92 -11.59
CA VAL A 194 0.86 10.89 -12.09
C VAL A 194 1.17 10.70 -13.58
N LYS A 195 1.35 9.45 -14.05
CA LYS A 195 1.73 9.15 -15.45
C LYS A 195 0.62 9.40 -16.45
N GLU A 196 -0.64 9.14 -16.08
CA GLU A 196 -1.76 9.26 -17.01
C GLU A 196 -2.21 10.73 -17.25
N ASP A 197 -1.44 11.74 -16.78
CA ASP A 197 -1.79 13.18 -16.83
C ASP A 197 -3.21 13.43 -16.30
N VAL A 198 -3.63 12.58 -15.36
CA VAL A 198 -4.98 12.58 -14.81
C VAL A 198 -5.13 13.78 -13.90
N PHE A 199 -4.05 14.28 -13.32
CA PHE A 199 -3.99 15.64 -12.83
C PHE A 199 -3.61 16.59 -13.97
N PRO A 200 -4.46 17.56 -14.34
CA PRO A 200 -4.04 18.55 -15.31
C PRO A 200 -2.90 19.38 -14.69
N LYS A 201 -1.74 19.37 -15.36
CA LYS A 201 -0.67 20.32 -15.07
C LYS A 201 -1.23 21.73 -15.23
N LEU A 202 -0.84 22.65 -14.35
CA LEU A 202 -1.25 24.07 -14.39
C LEU A 202 -1.12 24.67 -15.80
N ASP A 203 -0.10 24.24 -16.53
CA ASP A 203 0.22 24.70 -17.89
C ASP A 203 -0.69 24.10 -18.99
N ASN A 204 -1.38 22.99 -18.67
CA ASN A 204 -2.30 22.26 -19.55
C ASN A 204 -3.77 22.41 -19.14
N LEU A 205 -4.05 23.09 -18.02
CA LEU A 205 -5.41 23.54 -17.74
C LEU A 205 -5.74 24.56 -18.83
N PRO A 206 -6.77 24.34 -19.68
CA PRO A 206 -7.25 25.40 -20.53
C PRO A 206 -7.68 26.51 -19.58
N THR A 207 -6.84 27.52 -19.44
CA THR A 207 -7.21 28.75 -18.77
C THR A 207 -8.31 29.26 -19.66
N PHE A 208 -9.56 29.01 -19.28
CA PHE A 208 -10.69 29.55 -20.01
C PHE A 208 -10.60 31.06 -19.75
N LYS A 209 -9.81 31.74 -20.57
CA LYS A 209 -9.85 33.17 -20.73
C LYS A 209 -11.19 33.41 -21.39
N VAL A 210 -12.26 33.40 -20.59
CA VAL A 210 -13.47 34.15 -20.92
C VAL A 210 -13.03 35.61 -20.89
N SER A 211 -12.27 36.06 -21.90
CA SER A 211 -12.33 37.45 -22.27
C SER A 211 -13.78 37.62 -22.70
N THR A 212 -14.56 38.30 -21.86
CA THR A 212 -15.97 38.66 -22.03
C THR A 212 -16.25 39.47 -23.32
N ARG A 213 -15.31 39.52 -24.27
CA ARG A 213 -15.35 40.29 -25.51
C ARG A 213 -15.04 39.50 -26.79
N SER A 214 -14.66 38.22 -26.74
CA SER A 214 -14.24 37.52 -27.98
C SER A 214 -14.66 36.07 -28.14
N TRP A 215 -15.47 35.51 -27.22
CA TRP A 215 -15.98 34.15 -27.40
C TRP A 215 -17.22 34.19 -28.29
N ASN A 216 -17.10 33.71 -29.54
CA ASN A 216 -18.22 33.66 -30.46
C ASN A 216 -18.78 32.24 -30.50
N VAL A 217 -19.91 32.03 -29.82
CA VAL A 217 -20.67 30.76 -29.78
C VAL A 217 -21.05 30.26 -31.18
N GLN A 218 -21.01 31.14 -32.19
CA GLN A 218 -21.29 30.83 -33.59
C GLN A 218 -20.06 30.32 -34.37
N ASN A 219 -18.86 30.36 -33.80
CA ASN A 219 -17.65 29.83 -34.43
C ASN A 219 -17.58 28.31 -34.21
N ASP A 220 -17.72 27.55 -35.29
CA ASP A 220 -17.71 26.08 -35.23
C ASP A 220 -16.39 25.53 -34.64
N LYS A 221 -15.26 26.23 -34.80
CA LYS A 221 -13.96 25.76 -34.28
C LYS A 221 -13.91 25.76 -32.74
N ASP A 222 -14.39 26.83 -32.11
CA ASP A 222 -14.39 26.98 -30.64
C ASP A 222 -15.38 26.01 -29.98
N PHE A 223 -16.49 25.72 -30.67
CA PHE A 223 -17.47 24.72 -30.23
C PHE A 223 -16.94 23.28 -30.34
N GLN A 224 -16.22 22.94 -31.41
CA GLN A 224 -15.60 21.62 -31.55
C GLN A 224 -14.50 21.37 -30.52
N GLU A 225 -13.71 22.40 -30.20
CA GLU A 225 -12.68 22.32 -29.15
C GLU A 225 -13.29 22.04 -27.77
N LEU A 226 -14.40 22.72 -27.43
CA LEU A 226 -15.17 22.44 -26.21
C LEU A 226 -15.69 21.00 -26.15
N ARG A 227 -16.27 20.50 -27.25
CA ARG A 227 -16.78 19.13 -27.32
C ARG A 227 -15.66 18.10 -27.17
N GLN A 228 -14.50 18.37 -27.76
CA GLN A 228 -13.33 17.51 -27.64
C GLN A 228 -12.82 17.49 -26.19
N GLN A 229 -12.66 18.65 -25.55
CA GLN A 229 -12.21 18.74 -24.15
C GLN A 229 -13.21 18.08 -23.18
N LEU A 230 -14.51 18.21 -23.42
CA LEU A 230 -15.55 17.53 -22.65
C LEU A 230 -15.48 16.01 -22.84
N ALA A 231 -15.37 15.53 -24.08
CA ALA A 231 -15.23 14.10 -24.38
C ALA A 231 -13.99 13.49 -23.72
N GLU A 232 -12.84 14.16 -23.82
CA GLU A 232 -11.61 13.73 -23.16
C GLU A 232 -11.74 13.74 -21.63
N SER A 233 -12.41 14.73 -21.06
CA SER A 233 -12.63 14.82 -19.61
C SER A 233 -13.56 13.73 -19.08
N LEU A 234 -14.64 13.41 -19.82
CA LEU A 234 -15.58 12.33 -19.48
C LEU A 234 -14.92 10.94 -19.55
N ILE A 235 -13.87 10.76 -20.35
CA ILE A 235 -13.08 9.53 -20.40
C ILE A 235 -12.07 9.46 -19.24
N LYS A 236 -11.43 10.60 -18.88
CA LYS A 236 -10.40 10.66 -17.84
C LYS A 236 -10.96 10.66 -16.41
N LEU A 237 -12.17 11.19 -16.20
CA LEU A 237 -12.77 11.28 -14.87
C LEU A 237 -13.02 9.91 -14.20
N PRO A 238 -13.69 8.93 -14.86
CA PRO A 238 -13.93 7.63 -14.24
C PRO A 238 -12.63 6.92 -13.83
N LYS A 239 -11.58 7.04 -14.65
CA LYS A 239 -10.25 6.49 -14.34
C LYS A 239 -9.66 7.14 -13.08
N HIS A 240 -9.74 8.47 -12.96
CA HIS A 240 -9.31 9.18 -11.76
C HIS A 240 -10.07 8.72 -10.51
N THR A 241 -11.39 8.66 -10.59
CA THR A 241 -12.26 8.22 -9.49
C THR A 241 -11.86 6.83 -9.02
N VAL A 242 -11.75 5.87 -9.94
CA VAL A 242 -11.39 4.49 -9.62
C VAL A 242 -10.02 4.40 -8.95
N LEU A 243 -9.03 5.14 -9.44
CA LEU A 243 -7.68 5.12 -8.86
C LEU A 243 -7.61 5.77 -7.47
N VAL A 244 -8.33 6.87 -7.24
CA VAL A 244 -8.40 7.51 -5.91
C VAL A 244 -9.17 6.64 -4.90
N GLU A 245 -10.29 6.05 -5.31
CA GLU A 245 -11.01 5.10 -4.46
C GLU A 245 -10.15 3.86 -4.16
N ALA A 246 -9.39 3.37 -5.14
CA ALA A 246 -8.44 2.27 -4.94
C ALA A 246 -7.33 2.62 -3.92
N LEU A 247 -6.87 3.88 -3.86
CA LEU A 247 -5.97 4.34 -2.80
C LEU A 247 -6.63 4.26 -1.42
N GLY A 248 -7.90 4.68 -1.32
CA GLY A 248 -8.69 4.56 -0.08
C GLY A 248 -8.83 3.10 0.37
N VAL A 249 -9.04 2.17 -0.58
CA VAL A 249 -9.06 0.72 -0.30
C VAL A 249 -7.70 0.23 0.22
N GLN A 250 -6.57 0.68 -0.35
CA GLN A 250 -5.25 0.30 0.17
C GLN A 250 -4.99 0.85 1.57
N LEU A 251 -5.40 2.09 1.85
CA LEU A 251 -5.31 2.69 3.19
C LEU A 251 -6.10 1.87 4.22
N GLN A 252 -7.35 1.51 3.89
CA GLN A 252 -8.18 0.69 4.77
C GLN A 252 -7.60 -0.72 4.97
N THR A 253 -7.02 -1.30 3.92
CA THR A 253 -6.32 -2.59 3.98
C THR A 253 -5.15 -2.52 4.95
N LEU A 254 -4.33 -1.47 4.87
CA LEU A 254 -3.22 -1.25 5.80
C LEU A 254 -3.71 -1.14 7.25
N ARG A 255 -4.68 -0.26 7.52
CA ARG A 255 -5.24 -0.04 8.87
C ARG A 255 -5.84 -1.31 9.48
N THR A 256 -6.59 -2.07 8.69
CA THR A 256 -7.23 -3.31 9.15
C THR A 256 -6.19 -4.37 9.51
N ASN A 257 -5.14 -4.53 8.69
CA ASN A 257 -4.07 -5.48 8.96
C ASN A 257 -3.17 -5.02 10.12
N LEU A 258 -2.98 -3.72 10.32
CA LEU A 258 -2.30 -3.18 11.50
C LEU A 258 -3.06 -3.53 12.79
N ALA A 259 -4.38 -3.32 12.82
CA ALA A 259 -5.19 -3.68 13.97
C ALA A 259 -5.16 -5.21 14.25
N ALA A 260 -5.12 -6.03 13.20
CA ALA A 260 -4.99 -7.48 13.35
C ALA A 260 -3.59 -7.91 13.82
N TYR A 261 -2.55 -7.22 13.34
CA TYR A 261 -1.17 -7.38 13.79
C TYR A 261 -1.03 -7.06 15.27
N ASP A 262 -1.57 -5.92 15.73
CA ASP A 262 -1.51 -5.49 17.13
C ASP A 262 -2.18 -6.51 18.06
N LYS A 263 -3.39 -6.99 17.72
CA LYS A 263 -4.06 -8.05 18.47
C LYS A 263 -3.25 -9.35 18.53
N ARG A 264 -2.57 -9.71 17.43
CA ARG A 264 -1.72 -10.90 17.39
C ARG A 264 -0.47 -10.73 18.24
N TYR A 265 0.16 -9.56 18.16
CA TYR A 265 1.32 -9.18 18.95
C TYR A 265 0.99 -9.22 20.45
N GLU A 266 -0.12 -8.62 20.88
CA GLU A 266 -0.58 -8.65 22.27
C GLU A 266 -0.86 -10.08 22.75
N ARG A 267 -1.50 -10.91 21.92
CA ARG A 267 -1.72 -12.32 22.22
C ARG A 267 -0.40 -13.07 22.39
N MET A 268 0.59 -12.83 21.53
CA MET A 268 1.92 -13.42 21.66
C MET A 268 2.59 -12.94 22.94
N GLN A 269 2.50 -11.65 23.26
CA GLN A 269 3.08 -11.08 24.48
C GLN A 269 2.45 -11.68 25.74
N GLY A 270 1.14 -11.92 25.75
CA GLY A 270 0.45 -12.58 26.86
C GLY A 270 0.77 -14.07 27.02
N LYS A 271 1.25 -14.74 25.95
CA LYS A 271 1.78 -16.11 26.04
C LYS A 271 3.21 -16.15 26.61
N LEU A 272 3.93 -15.03 26.51
CA LEU A 272 5.24 -14.89 27.12
C LEU A 272 5.06 -14.60 28.62
N GLY A 273 5.95 -15.15 29.45
CA GLY A 273 6.00 -14.81 30.87
C GLY A 273 6.39 -13.34 31.09
N GLU A 274 6.13 -12.82 32.28
CA GLU A 274 6.56 -11.47 32.66
C GLU A 274 8.07 -11.29 32.42
N GLY A 275 8.46 -10.22 31.71
CA GLY A 275 9.86 -9.86 31.45
C GLY A 275 10.43 -10.31 30.09
N GLN A 276 9.78 -11.22 29.36
CA GLN A 276 10.21 -11.58 28.00
C GLN A 276 9.72 -10.55 26.95
N LYS A 277 10.60 -10.21 26.00
CA LYS A 277 10.40 -9.09 25.06
C LYS A 277 10.12 -9.59 23.64
N LEU A 278 9.13 -9.00 22.96
CA LEU A 278 8.83 -9.14 21.52
C LEU A 278 9.44 -8.00 20.68
N LYS A 279 10.61 -7.50 21.08
CA LYS A 279 11.15 -6.21 20.57
C LYS A 279 11.26 -6.18 19.05
N ILE A 280 11.70 -7.27 18.43
CA ILE A 280 11.92 -7.32 16.98
C ILE A 280 10.64 -7.08 16.17
N PHE A 281 9.50 -7.56 16.67
CA PHE A 281 8.21 -7.38 16.01
C PHE A 281 7.60 -6.01 16.29
N GLY A 282 7.87 -5.43 17.47
CA GLY A 282 7.46 -4.07 17.82
C GLY A 282 8.12 -3.01 16.95
N ASP A 283 9.39 -3.18 16.57
CA ASP A 283 10.12 -2.21 15.76
C ASP A 283 9.49 -1.98 14.37
N PHE A 284 8.96 -3.02 13.72
CA PHE A 284 8.23 -2.88 12.46
C PHE A 284 6.99 -1.96 12.62
N ARG A 285 6.23 -2.19 13.69
CA ARG A 285 5.03 -1.43 14.03
C ARG A 285 5.34 0.02 14.37
N GLU A 286 6.37 0.25 15.17
CA GLU A 286 6.64 1.56 15.76
C GLU A 286 7.44 2.48 14.83
N LYS A 287 8.30 1.90 13.98
CA LYS A 287 9.24 2.69 13.16
C LYS A 287 8.86 2.76 11.69
N ILE A 288 8.31 1.69 11.10
CA ILE A 288 8.08 1.64 9.65
C ILE A 288 6.66 2.07 9.28
N LEU A 289 5.67 1.45 9.94
CA LEU A 289 4.26 1.60 9.57
C LEU A 289 3.73 3.03 9.67
N PRO A 290 4.09 3.86 10.67
CA PRO A 290 3.56 5.22 10.76
C PRO A 290 3.89 6.04 9.51
N GLY A 291 5.10 5.89 8.96
CA GLY A 291 5.48 6.54 7.70
C GLY A 291 4.68 6.02 6.50
N HIS A 292 4.43 4.71 6.43
CA HIS A 292 3.66 4.11 5.34
C HIS A 292 2.21 4.59 5.35
N GLU A 293 1.56 4.56 6.52
CA GLU A 293 0.18 5.03 6.67
C GLU A 293 0.07 6.52 6.34
N ALA A 294 0.95 7.35 6.91
CA ALA A 294 0.95 8.80 6.68
C ALA A 294 1.10 9.15 5.20
N HIS A 295 1.95 8.42 4.46
CA HIS A 295 2.11 8.63 3.02
C HIS A 295 0.84 8.30 2.23
N ILE A 296 0.18 7.17 2.50
CA ILE A 296 -1.05 6.80 1.79
C ILE A 296 -2.18 7.78 2.15
N ASP A 297 -2.31 8.14 3.43
CA ASP A 297 -3.32 9.08 3.92
C ASP A 297 -3.15 10.46 3.29
N GLN A 298 -1.91 10.98 3.25
CA GLN A 298 -1.60 12.25 2.58
C GLN A 298 -1.87 12.20 1.07
N ASP A 299 -1.52 11.11 0.40
CA ASP A 299 -1.79 10.96 -1.03
C ASP A 299 -3.30 10.89 -1.29
N TYR A 300 -4.05 10.15 -0.47
CA TYR A 300 -5.50 10.09 -0.58
C TYR A 300 -6.11 11.49 -0.37
N LEU A 301 -5.78 12.15 0.74
CA LEU A 301 -6.27 13.50 1.07
C LEU A 301 -5.88 14.56 0.04
N SER A 302 -4.71 14.46 -0.60
CA SER A 302 -4.28 15.41 -1.63
C SER A 302 -4.90 15.13 -3.00
N LEU A 303 -5.38 13.91 -3.28
CA LEU A 303 -5.93 13.55 -4.59
C LEU A 303 -7.47 13.58 -4.60
N SER A 304 -8.15 13.38 -3.47
CA SER A 304 -9.62 13.46 -3.36
C SER A 304 -10.21 14.84 -3.70
N PRO A 305 -9.62 15.99 -3.32
CA PRO A 305 -10.14 17.29 -3.72
C PRO A 305 -10.00 17.55 -5.23
N GLY A 306 -8.92 17.07 -5.86
CA GLY A 306 -8.75 17.13 -7.32
C GLY A 306 -9.87 16.43 -8.09
N LEU A 307 -10.41 15.35 -7.52
CA LEU A 307 -11.57 14.65 -8.08
C LEU A 307 -12.83 15.53 -8.07
N ARG A 308 -13.13 16.19 -6.95
CA ARG A 308 -14.31 17.10 -6.84
C ARG A 308 -14.22 18.28 -7.80
N VAL A 309 -13.01 18.82 -7.95
CA VAL A 309 -12.73 19.91 -8.88
C VAL A 309 -12.96 19.47 -10.33
N ARG A 310 -12.51 18.27 -10.72
CA ARG A 310 -12.75 17.76 -12.08
C ARG A 310 -14.24 17.54 -12.35
N GLN A 311 -14.99 17.01 -11.39
CA GLN A 311 -16.44 16.91 -11.50
C GLN A 311 -17.06 18.28 -11.76
N SER A 312 -16.68 19.28 -10.96
CA SER A 312 -17.16 20.66 -11.12
C SER A 312 -16.77 21.28 -12.48
N TYR A 313 -15.60 20.93 -13.00
CA TYR A 313 -15.13 21.36 -14.34
C TYR A 313 -15.93 20.71 -15.47
N ILE A 314 -16.23 19.40 -15.38
CA ILE A 314 -17.05 18.67 -16.36
C ILE A 314 -18.49 19.18 -16.36
N ASP A 315 -19.05 19.44 -15.18
CA ASP A 315 -20.39 20.01 -15.04
C ASP A 315 -20.46 21.39 -15.70
N ALA A 316 -19.42 22.22 -15.52
CA ALA A 316 -19.30 23.51 -16.20
C ALA A 316 -19.18 23.38 -17.73
N LEU A 317 -18.30 22.49 -18.23
CA LEU A 317 -18.15 22.23 -19.68
C LEU A 317 -19.46 21.73 -20.31
N SER A 318 -20.17 20.84 -19.62
CA SER A 318 -21.46 20.31 -20.06
C SER A 318 -22.50 21.43 -20.15
N GLY A 319 -22.56 22.29 -19.12
CA GLY A 319 -23.40 23.49 -19.13
C GLY A 319 -23.06 24.47 -20.26
N PHE A 320 -21.78 24.69 -20.57
CA PHE A 320 -21.37 25.52 -21.70
C PHE A 320 -21.77 24.94 -23.06
N VAL A 321 -21.62 23.62 -23.24
CA VAL A 321 -22.05 22.93 -24.48
C VAL A 321 -23.55 23.03 -24.67
N GLU A 322 -24.34 22.81 -23.62
CA GLU A 322 -25.80 22.89 -23.66
C GLU A 322 -26.31 24.30 -23.99
N VAL A 323 -25.76 25.33 -23.35
CA VAL A 323 -26.06 26.75 -23.66
C VAL A 323 -25.71 27.08 -25.12
N SER A 324 -24.58 26.56 -25.62
CA SER A 324 -24.13 26.82 -27.00
C SER A 324 -25.05 26.19 -28.04
N ILE A 325 -25.52 24.96 -27.78
CA ILE A 325 -26.52 24.27 -28.62
C ILE A 325 -27.82 25.09 -28.65
N ALA A 326 -28.32 25.49 -27.48
CA ALA A 326 -29.59 26.22 -27.38
C ALA A 326 -29.54 27.62 -28.02
N ALA A 327 -28.39 28.31 -27.94
CA ALA A 327 -28.14 29.57 -28.63
C ALA A 327 -28.14 29.42 -30.16
N ARG A 328 -27.54 28.33 -30.67
CA ARG A 328 -27.52 28.00 -32.10
C ARG A 328 -28.92 27.65 -32.63
N GLU A 329 -29.73 26.98 -31.80
CA GLU A 329 -31.11 26.61 -32.13
C GLU A 329 -32.14 27.75 -31.92
N ARG A 330 -31.69 28.94 -31.49
CA ARG A 330 -32.55 30.10 -31.16
C ARG A 330 -33.64 29.80 -30.12
N ARG A 331 -33.41 28.82 -29.23
CA ARG A 331 -34.34 28.41 -28.15
C ARG A 331 -33.87 28.95 -26.80
N ILE A 332 -33.72 30.27 -26.71
CA ILE A 332 -33.13 30.95 -25.55
C ILE A 332 -33.96 30.73 -24.26
N GLU A 333 -35.28 30.61 -24.37
CA GLU A 333 -36.16 30.36 -23.22
C GLU A 333 -36.00 28.95 -22.63
N ASN A 334 -35.73 27.93 -23.46
CA ASN A 334 -35.46 26.57 -22.99
C ASN A 334 -34.02 26.43 -22.43
N ALA A 335 -33.06 27.22 -22.93
CA ALA A 335 -31.67 27.23 -22.47
C ALA A 335 -31.52 27.64 -20.99
N ILE A 336 -32.36 28.58 -20.54
CA ILE A 336 -32.34 29.13 -19.17
C ILE A 336 -33.12 28.21 -18.19
N ALA A 337 -33.99 27.34 -18.71
CA ALA A 337 -34.83 26.44 -17.91
C ALA A 337 -34.29 24.99 -17.83
N GLY A 338 -33.52 24.52 -18.82
CA GLY A 338 -33.03 23.13 -18.90
C GLY A 338 -31.63 22.88 -18.32
N GLY A 339 -30.74 23.86 -18.36
CA GLY A 339 -29.33 23.67 -17.99
C GLY A 339 -28.97 24.26 -16.62
N GLY A 340 -28.49 23.43 -15.70
CA GLY A 340 -27.93 23.87 -14.42
C GLY A 340 -26.79 24.87 -14.62
N ILE A 341 -27.00 26.11 -14.18
CA ILE A 341 -26.06 27.25 -13.97
C ILE A 341 -24.58 26.95 -14.31
N GLY A 342 -24.17 27.14 -15.58
CA GLY A 342 -22.82 26.80 -16.06
C GLY A 342 -21.79 27.94 -16.19
N ILE A 343 -22.15 29.22 -16.06
CA ILE A 343 -21.24 30.33 -16.48
C ILE A 343 -20.44 30.97 -15.31
N GLY A 344 -20.63 30.53 -14.06
CA GLY A 344 -19.92 31.08 -12.90
C GLY A 344 -18.91 30.15 -12.21
N VAL A 345 -19.01 28.84 -12.44
CA VAL A 345 -18.29 27.82 -11.65
C VAL A 345 -16.88 27.52 -12.20
N ALA A 346 -16.66 27.70 -13.51
CA ALA A 346 -15.38 27.41 -14.15
C ALA A 346 -14.22 28.28 -13.65
N SER A 347 -14.45 29.58 -13.42
CA SER A 347 -13.40 30.49 -12.92
C SER A 347 -13.06 30.25 -11.45
N ALA A 348 -14.06 29.98 -10.61
CA ALA A 348 -13.86 29.63 -9.20
C ALA A 348 -13.12 28.30 -9.03
N SER A 349 -13.42 27.31 -9.89
CA SER A 349 -12.73 26.01 -9.90
C SER A 349 -11.28 26.15 -10.34
N ALA A 350 -11.00 26.95 -11.39
CA ALA A 350 -9.65 27.22 -11.86
C ALA A 350 -8.78 27.97 -10.80
N SER A 351 -9.36 28.91 -10.06
CA SER A 351 -8.67 29.60 -8.96
C SER A 351 -8.39 28.69 -7.76
N ALA A 352 -9.31 27.78 -7.43
CA ALA A 352 -9.08 26.76 -6.40
C ALA A 352 -7.98 25.78 -6.82
N MET A 353 -7.91 25.40 -8.10
CA MET A 353 -6.85 24.55 -8.68
C MET A 353 -5.47 25.19 -8.64
N ALA A 354 -5.36 26.48 -8.91
CA ALA A 354 -4.06 27.16 -8.94
C ALA A 354 -3.38 27.17 -7.56
N ASN A 355 -4.15 27.43 -6.50
CA ASN A 355 -3.65 27.34 -5.12
C ASN A 355 -3.41 25.89 -4.67
N PHE A 356 -4.25 24.95 -5.11
CA PHE A 356 -4.10 23.52 -4.80
C PHE A 356 -2.84 22.91 -5.44
N SER A 357 -2.55 23.28 -6.69
CA SER A 357 -1.37 22.82 -7.43
C SER A 357 -0.08 23.38 -6.84
N GLN A 358 -0.05 24.67 -6.43
CA GLN A 358 1.10 25.22 -5.70
C GLN A 358 1.37 24.48 -4.37
N THR A 359 0.34 23.89 -3.76
CA THR A 359 0.48 23.10 -2.52
C THR A 359 1.01 21.68 -2.80
N MET A 360 0.58 21.04 -3.90
CA MET A 360 1.15 19.75 -4.34
C MET A 360 2.60 19.85 -4.83
N PHE A 361 2.98 20.98 -5.45
CA PHE A 361 4.36 21.23 -5.90
C PHE A 361 5.28 21.82 -4.82
N ARG A 362 4.75 22.13 -3.61
CA ARG A 362 5.53 22.56 -2.44
C ARG A 362 5.43 21.58 -1.26
N LEU A 363 5.38 20.27 -1.53
CA LEU A 363 5.70 19.29 -0.49
C LEU A 363 7.21 19.09 -0.43
N PRO A 364 7.80 18.94 0.77
CA PRO A 364 9.24 18.94 0.94
C PRO A 364 9.82 17.77 0.13
N GLN A 365 10.78 18.06 -0.74
CA GLN A 365 11.67 17.00 -1.19
C GLN A 365 12.36 16.45 0.05
N GLN A 366 12.32 15.13 0.18
CA GLN A 366 12.95 14.38 1.26
C GLN A 366 14.43 14.76 1.35
N ASP A 367 14.85 15.30 2.50
CA ASP A 367 16.23 15.08 2.95
C ASP A 367 16.25 13.66 3.54
N PRO A 368 17.02 12.72 2.97
CA PRO A 368 17.05 11.33 3.44
C PRO A 368 17.53 11.15 4.90
N ASN A 369 17.94 12.22 5.60
CA ASN A 369 18.49 12.16 6.95
C ASN A 369 17.64 12.77 8.07
N THR A 370 16.38 13.18 7.86
CA THR A 370 15.55 13.72 8.96
C THR A 370 14.13 13.13 9.03
N ASN A 371 13.73 12.72 10.24
CA ASN A 371 12.46 12.04 10.56
C ASN A 371 11.35 12.97 11.06
N GLU A 372 11.45 14.29 10.90
CA GLU A 372 10.43 15.23 11.43
C GLU A 372 9.58 15.87 10.33
N LEU A 373 8.28 15.53 10.32
CA LEU A 373 7.25 16.11 9.47
C LEU A 373 6.52 17.24 10.22
N ASN A 374 6.57 18.46 9.68
CA ASN A 374 5.85 19.62 10.24
C ASN A 374 4.38 19.65 9.75
N LEU A 375 3.50 18.97 10.49
CA LEU A 375 2.08 18.76 10.18
C LEU A 375 1.17 19.98 10.39
N GLN A 376 1.62 21.00 11.14
CA GLN A 376 0.76 22.11 11.59
C GLN A 376 0.41 23.10 10.48
N ASN A 377 1.29 23.26 9.49
CA ASN A 377 1.10 24.22 8.39
C ASN A 377 0.16 23.71 7.29
N ALA A 378 -0.06 22.40 7.17
CA ALA A 378 -0.93 21.83 6.15
C ALA A 378 -2.42 22.10 6.45
N TRP A 379 -2.87 21.82 7.68
CA TRP A 379 -4.27 21.97 8.09
C TRP A 379 -4.77 23.43 8.02
N ALA A 380 -3.92 24.39 8.40
CA ALA A 380 -4.25 25.82 8.32
C ALA A 380 -4.48 26.28 6.87
N ASN A 381 -3.65 25.81 5.93
CA ASN A 381 -3.77 26.14 4.51
C ASN A 381 -5.03 25.51 3.88
N TYR A 382 -5.39 24.28 4.27
CA TYR A 382 -6.61 23.63 3.77
C TYR A 382 -7.89 24.31 4.27
N GLY A 383 -7.94 24.73 5.55
CA GLY A 383 -9.10 25.43 6.12
C GLY A 383 -9.39 26.78 5.43
N ILE A 384 -8.34 27.53 5.09
CA ILE A 384 -8.44 28.81 4.39
C ILE A 384 -8.99 28.62 2.97
N ILE A 385 -8.51 27.61 2.24
CA ILE A 385 -8.94 27.34 0.85
C ILE A 385 -10.41 26.89 0.81
N LEU A 386 -10.81 26.00 1.72
CA LEU A 386 -12.18 25.49 1.81
C LEU A 386 -13.16 26.62 2.22
N GLY A 387 -12.73 27.51 3.12
CA GLY A 387 -13.49 28.71 3.50
C GLY A 387 -13.66 29.71 2.36
N ILE A 388 -12.61 29.98 1.58
CA ILE A 388 -12.68 30.88 0.42
C ILE A 388 -13.59 30.31 -0.69
N SER A 389 -13.49 29.00 -0.94
CA SER A 389 -14.33 28.30 -1.92
C SER A 389 -15.82 28.38 -1.57
N LEU A 390 -16.18 28.07 -0.32
CA LEU A 390 -17.58 28.13 0.13
C LEU A 390 -18.10 29.57 0.18
N GLY A 391 -17.29 30.52 0.65
CA GLY A 391 -17.67 31.94 0.72
C GLY A 391 -17.92 32.56 -0.65
N LEU A 392 -17.08 32.25 -1.65
CA LEU A 392 -17.26 32.74 -3.02
C LEU A 392 -18.47 32.08 -3.71
N GLY A 393 -18.66 30.77 -3.51
CA GLY A 393 -19.82 30.05 -4.03
C GLY A 393 -21.15 30.62 -3.50
N PHE A 394 -21.24 30.86 -2.18
CA PHE A 394 -22.44 31.42 -1.56
C PHE A 394 -22.67 32.87 -1.98
N GLY A 395 -21.62 33.69 -2.02
CA GLY A 395 -21.72 35.10 -2.41
C GLY A 395 -22.16 35.32 -3.85
N LEU A 396 -21.65 34.50 -4.78
CA LEU A 396 -22.04 34.56 -6.19
C LEU A 396 -23.44 34.00 -6.41
N GLY A 397 -23.78 32.88 -5.77
CA GLY A 397 -25.14 32.31 -5.81
C GLY A 397 -26.18 33.30 -5.28
N TRP A 398 -25.89 33.98 -4.17
CA TRP A 398 -26.80 34.98 -3.59
C TRP A 398 -26.98 36.20 -4.48
N ARG A 399 -25.91 36.70 -5.11
CA ARG A 399 -25.99 37.84 -6.05
C ARG A 399 -26.82 37.51 -7.29
N VAL A 400 -26.63 36.33 -7.87
CA VAL A 400 -27.42 35.86 -9.03
C VAL A 400 -28.89 35.71 -8.64
N TRP A 401 -29.18 35.07 -7.50
CA TRP A 401 -30.55 34.92 -6.99
C TRP A 401 -31.23 36.27 -6.75
N LYS A 402 -30.53 37.23 -6.14
CA LYS A 402 -31.04 38.59 -5.89
C LYS A 402 -31.32 39.34 -7.19
N HIS A 403 -30.48 39.17 -8.21
CA HIS A 403 -30.66 39.84 -9.50
C HIS A 403 -31.85 39.26 -10.29
N LEU A 404 -32.05 37.94 -10.23
CA LEU A 404 -33.19 37.25 -10.83
C LEU A 404 -34.52 37.62 -10.13
N ASN A 405 -34.53 37.72 -8.80
CA ASN A 405 -35.72 38.13 -8.06
C ASN A 405 -36.09 39.62 -8.26
N LYS A 406 -35.12 40.48 -8.57
CA LYS A 406 -35.39 41.90 -8.88
C LYS A 406 -36.09 42.08 -10.23
N LYS A 407 -35.85 41.19 -11.19
CA LYS A 407 -36.52 41.19 -12.51
C LYS A 407 -37.92 40.58 -12.49
N ARG A 408 -38.29 39.81 -11.46
CA ARG A 408 -39.64 39.24 -11.29
C ARG A 408 -40.64 40.16 -10.57
N ARG A 409 -40.19 41.34 -10.11
CA ARG A 409 -41.03 42.34 -9.40
C ARG A 409 -41.29 43.63 -10.21
N VAL A 410 -40.96 43.61 -11.50
CA VAL A 410 -41.39 44.59 -12.51
C VAL A 410 -42.17 43.80 -13.54
#